data_AF-A0A3N4VE42-F1
#
_entry.id   AF-A0A3N4VE42-F1
#
_cell.length_a   1.000
_cell.length_b   1.000
_cell.length_c   1.000
_cell.angle_alpha   90.00
_cell.angle_beta   90.00
_cell.angle_gamma   90.00
#
_symmetry.space_group_name_H-M   'P 1'
#
loop_
_entity.id
_entity.type
_entity.pdbx_description
1 polymer ?
#
loop_
_entity_poly.entity_id
_entity_poly.type
_entity_poly.pdbx_seq_one_letter_code
_entity_poly.pdbx_strand_id
1 'polypeptide(L)'
;MPRPSLALLAPAFALAFAAAPAWAQQIRRCTGPDGEAVFTDRRCEELGGVDRRPPAADAARAPRGGCARTLEALTGEIATAFDGRDPNRLAAVYHWAGMSGSAAYAIMERLDALVRRPLVAIVPVLPAAPEPPPGEWRTLGGAGGDADTDLDPDTGLEEPHPPARAAAPVALRLEQTLGDGVTPSRTVFALRRHFGCWWVRF
;
A
#
# COMPACT_ATOMS: atom_id res chain seq x y z
N MET A 1 -12.15 -74.41 -47.57
CA MET A 1 -10.68 -74.36 -47.48
C MET A 1 -10.28 -73.05 -46.82
N PRO A 2 -9.48 -73.06 -45.73
CA PRO A 2 -9.07 -71.85 -45.00
C PRO A 2 -7.67 -71.36 -45.43
N ARG A 3 -7.43 -70.05 -45.21
CA ARG A 3 -6.17 -69.33 -44.84
C ARG A 3 -6.10 -67.95 -45.53
N PRO A 4 -5.35 -66.94 -45.01
CA PRO A 4 -5.09 -66.59 -43.62
C PRO A 4 -5.15 -65.04 -43.36
N SER A 5 -4.85 -64.69 -42.11
CA SER A 5 -4.81 -63.41 -41.40
C SER A 5 -4.04 -62.24 -42.04
N LEU A 6 -4.44 -61.00 -41.73
CA LEU A 6 -3.51 -59.96 -41.25
C LEU A 6 -4.23 -58.90 -40.41
N ALA A 7 -3.81 -58.81 -39.15
CA ALA A 7 -4.23 -57.83 -38.17
C ALA A 7 -3.67 -56.45 -38.50
N LEU A 8 -4.42 -55.39 -38.22
CA LEU A 8 -3.84 -54.10 -37.90
C LEU A 8 -4.68 -53.40 -36.84
N LEU A 9 -4.17 -53.51 -35.60
CA LEU A 9 -4.48 -52.67 -34.47
C LEU A 9 -4.12 -51.21 -34.80
N ALA A 10 -5.04 -50.28 -34.57
CA ALA A 10 -4.72 -48.87 -34.37
C ALA A 10 -5.14 -48.49 -32.94
N PRO A 11 -4.18 -48.25 -32.01
CA PRO A 11 -4.50 -47.89 -30.63
C PRO A 11 -4.89 -46.41 -30.55
N ALA A 12 -5.98 -46.15 -29.84
CA ALA A 12 -6.43 -44.82 -29.45
C ALA A 12 -5.41 -44.20 -28.48
N PHE A 13 -4.61 -43.25 -28.96
CA PHE A 13 -3.73 -42.44 -28.12
C PHE A 13 -4.55 -41.29 -27.51
N ALA A 14 -5.33 -41.62 -26.47
CA ALA A 14 -5.96 -40.63 -25.61
C ALA A 14 -4.87 -40.01 -24.71
N LEU A 15 -4.29 -38.90 -25.16
CA LEU A 15 -3.45 -38.02 -24.35
C LEU A 15 -4.31 -37.37 -23.26
N ALA A 16 -4.42 -38.06 -22.11
CA ALA A 16 -4.86 -37.47 -20.87
C ALA A 16 -3.75 -36.53 -20.36
N PHE A 17 -3.79 -35.27 -20.75
CA PHE A 17 -3.05 -34.20 -20.07
C PHE A 17 -3.71 -33.98 -18.70
N ALA A 18 -3.28 -34.76 -17.71
CA ALA A 18 -3.53 -34.43 -16.31
C ALA A 18 -2.71 -33.17 -15.99
N ALA A 19 -3.38 -32.03 -15.90
CA ALA A 19 -2.80 -30.82 -15.33
C ALA A 19 -2.45 -31.11 -13.86
N ALA A 20 -1.19 -31.45 -13.60
CA ALA A 20 -0.68 -31.46 -12.24
C ALA A 20 -0.82 -30.03 -11.67
N PRO A 21 -1.39 -29.83 -10.48
CA PRO A 21 -1.38 -28.52 -9.87
C PRO A 21 0.09 -28.12 -9.66
N ALA A 22 0.51 -27.03 -10.29
CA ALA A 22 1.77 -26.39 -9.95
C ALA A 22 1.67 -25.95 -8.49
N TRP A 23 2.36 -26.65 -7.58
CA TRP A 23 2.49 -26.21 -6.21
C TRP A 23 3.33 -24.93 -6.21
N ALA A 24 2.65 -23.78 -6.12
CA ALA A 24 3.31 -22.51 -5.87
C ALA A 24 4.18 -22.66 -4.61
N GLN A 25 5.46 -22.26 -4.69
CA GLN A 25 6.34 -22.17 -3.53
C GLN A 25 5.77 -21.13 -2.56
N GLN A 26 4.94 -21.58 -1.62
CA GLN A 26 4.40 -20.72 -0.57
C GLN A 26 5.44 -20.56 0.52
N ILE A 27 6.07 -19.39 0.58
CA ILE A 27 6.90 -18.98 1.71
C ILE A 27 6.00 -18.83 2.93
N ARG A 28 6.26 -19.58 3.99
CA ARG A 28 5.61 -19.51 5.29
C ARG A 28 6.45 -18.70 6.27
N ARG A 29 5.78 -18.05 7.21
CA ARG A 29 6.39 -17.38 8.37
C ARG A 29 6.16 -18.22 9.61
N CYS A 30 7.19 -18.90 10.07
CA CYS A 30 7.16 -19.72 11.26
C CYS A 30 7.71 -18.94 12.46
N THR A 31 7.23 -19.24 13.66
CA THR A 31 7.84 -18.78 14.92
C THR A 31 8.43 -19.98 15.63
N GLY A 32 9.74 -19.96 15.87
CA GLY A 32 10.47 -21.02 16.57
C GLY A 32 10.19 -21.04 18.08
N PRO A 33 10.67 -22.06 18.79
CA PRO A 33 10.49 -22.21 20.23
C PRO A 33 11.14 -21.06 21.02
N ASP A 34 12.21 -20.46 20.49
CA ASP A 34 12.90 -19.31 21.07
C ASP A 34 12.18 -17.96 20.78
N GLY A 35 11.05 -17.99 20.06
CA GLY A 35 10.26 -16.81 19.69
C GLY A 35 10.70 -16.13 18.38
N GLU A 36 11.81 -16.56 17.78
CA GLU A 36 12.35 -16.00 16.54
C GLU A 36 11.47 -16.32 15.32
N ALA A 37 11.34 -15.36 14.40
CA ALA A 37 10.57 -15.52 13.17
C ALA A 37 11.45 -16.00 12.02
N VAL A 38 11.10 -17.15 11.43
CA VAL A 38 11.82 -17.77 10.31
C VAL A 38 10.90 -17.86 9.10
N PHE A 39 11.40 -17.44 7.92
CA PHE A 39 10.70 -17.59 6.65
C PHE A 39 11.22 -18.81 5.90
N THR A 40 10.32 -19.72 5.51
CA THR A 40 10.72 -20.99 4.88
C THR A 40 9.66 -21.49 3.91
N ASP A 41 10.06 -22.28 2.91
CA ASP A 41 9.17 -23.06 2.06
C ASP A 41 8.81 -24.43 2.70
N ARG A 42 9.52 -24.84 3.76
CA ARG A 42 9.25 -26.07 4.52
C ARG A 42 8.09 -25.89 5.51
N ARG A 43 7.58 -27.01 6.05
CA ARG A 43 6.52 -26.97 7.07
C ARG A 43 7.08 -26.44 8.39
N CYS A 44 6.32 -25.59 9.07
CA CYS A 44 6.79 -24.99 10.32
C CYS A 44 7.04 -26.05 11.39
N GLU A 45 6.26 -27.13 11.38
CA GLU A 45 6.42 -28.28 12.26
C GLU A 45 7.78 -28.98 12.05
N GLU A 46 8.32 -28.96 10.83
CA GLU A 46 9.66 -29.51 10.53
C GLU A 46 10.79 -28.65 11.12
N LEU A 47 10.52 -27.38 11.45
CA LEU A 47 11.44 -26.46 12.11
C LEU A 47 11.19 -26.36 13.62
N GLY A 48 10.30 -27.20 14.17
CA GLY A 48 9.86 -27.10 15.57
C GLY A 48 9.12 -25.79 15.88
N GLY A 49 8.65 -25.09 14.84
CA GLY A 49 7.94 -23.82 14.95
C GLY A 49 6.46 -23.95 14.64
N VAL A 50 5.72 -22.91 14.98
CA VAL A 50 4.29 -22.80 14.65
C VAL A 50 4.10 -21.82 13.49
N ASP A 51 3.19 -22.16 12.57
CA ASP A 51 2.83 -21.27 11.47
C ASP A 51 2.13 -20.02 12.03
N ARG A 52 2.73 -18.86 11.79
CA ARG A 52 2.12 -17.57 12.07
C ARG A 52 1.62 -17.01 10.76
N ARG A 53 0.73 -17.77 10.10
CA ARG A 53 -0.07 -17.26 9.01
C ARG A 53 -0.69 -15.96 9.52
N PRO A 54 -0.58 -14.83 8.79
CA PRO A 54 -1.46 -13.70 9.09
C PRO A 54 -2.86 -14.29 9.20
N PRO A 55 -3.62 -13.99 10.29
CA PRO A 55 -4.99 -14.50 10.41
C PRO A 55 -5.62 -14.32 9.05
N ALA A 56 -6.01 -15.42 8.40
CA ALA A 56 -6.49 -15.42 7.02
C ALA A 56 -7.50 -14.31 7.00
N ALA A 57 -7.16 -13.17 6.36
CA ALA A 57 -7.80 -11.90 6.67
C ALA A 57 -9.26 -12.22 6.73
N ASP A 58 -9.81 -12.26 7.94
CA ASP A 58 -11.23 -12.51 8.06
C ASP A 58 -11.75 -11.46 7.09
N ALA A 59 -12.74 -11.80 6.29
CA ALA A 59 -13.59 -10.75 5.80
C ALA A 59 -14.34 -10.15 7.01
N ALA A 60 -13.61 -9.78 8.09
CA ALA A 60 -13.80 -8.65 8.98
C ALA A 60 -14.44 -7.64 8.08
N ARG A 61 -15.76 -7.60 8.25
CA ARG A 61 -16.71 -6.90 7.42
C ARG A 61 -16.03 -5.62 6.99
N ALA A 62 -15.57 -5.56 5.73
CA ALA A 62 -14.86 -4.39 5.24
C ALA A 62 -15.67 -3.18 5.68
N PRO A 63 -15.06 -2.18 6.35
CA PRO A 63 -15.79 -1.04 6.90
C PRO A 63 -16.82 -0.61 5.87
N ARG A 64 -18.11 -0.81 6.20
CA ARG A 64 -19.17 -0.32 5.31
C ARG A 64 -18.94 1.17 5.22
N GLY A 65 -18.52 1.62 4.04
CA GLY A 65 -17.92 2.94 3.85
C GLY A 65 -18.73 4.02 4.54
N GLY A 66 -18.03 4.87 5.30
CA GLY A 66 -18.67 5.94 6.05
C GLY A 66 -17.82 6.58 7.13
N CYS A 67 -16.74 5.94 7.60
CA CYS A 67 -15.80 6.60 8.53
C CYS A 67 -14.45 5.87 8.60
N ALA A 68 -13.42 6.38 7.92
CA ALA A 68 -12.06 5.90 8.12
C ALA A 68 -11.43 6.55 9.37
N ARG A 69 -11.25 5.81 10.47
CA ARG A 69 -10.68 6.36 11.72
C ARG A 69 -9.16 6.55 11.68
N THR A 70 -8.48 5.78 10.83
CA THR A 70 -7.03 5.86 10.62
C THR A 70 -6.74 6.18 9.16
N LEU A 71 -5.55 6.74 8.90
CA LEU A 71 -5.13 7.00 7.53
C LEU A 71 -4.94 5.69 6.74
N GLU A 72 -4.45 4.65 7.39
CA GLU A 72 -4.33 3.30 6.82
C GLU A 72 -5.68 2.74 6.36
N ALA A 73 -6.72 2.86 7.20
CA ALA A 73 -8.07 2.45 6.82
C ALA A 73 -8.60 3.26 5.64
N LEU A 74 -8.32 4.57 5.59
CA LEU A 74 -8.71 5.41 4.45
C LEU A 74 -8.00 4.96 3.17
N THR A 75 -6.69 4.74 3.21
CA THR A 75 -5.92 4.28 2.05
C THR A 75 -6.35 2.89 1.58
N GLY A 76 -6.71 1.99 2.50
CA GLY A 76 -7.24 0.67 2.17
C GLY A 76 -8.61 0.73 1.49
N GLU A 77 -9.53 1.58 1.95
CA GLU A 77 -10.82 1.77 1.27
C GLU A 77 -10.66 2.40 -0.11
N ILE A 78 -9.75 3.36 -0.26
CA ILE A 78 -9.41 3.93 -1.57
C ILE A 78 -8.89 2.81 -2.48
N ALA A 79 -7.83 2.08 -2.08
CA ALA A 79 -7.27 0.99 -2.89
C ALA A 79 -8.34 -0.02 -3.31
N THR A 80 -9.19 -0.45 -2.39
CA THR A 80 -10.23 -1.44 -2.71
C THR A 80 -11.31 -0.88 -3.65
N ALA A 81 -11.60 0.43 -3.60
CA ALA A 81 -12.48 1.08 -4.56
C ALA A 81 -11.89 1.08 -5.98
N PHE A 82 -10.57 1.26 -6.12
CA PHE A 82 -9.89 1.18 -7.42
C PHE A 82 -9.80 -0.27 -7.93
N ASP A 83 -9.45 -1.23 -7.07
CA ASP A 83 -9.39 -2.65 -7.43
C ASP A 83 -10.74 -3.17 -7.92
N GLY A 84 -11.83 -2.76 -7.26
CA GLY A 84 -13.20 -3.10 -7.64
C GLY A 84 -13.80 -2.22 -8.75
N ARG A 85 -13.10 -1.16 -9.18
CA ARG A 85 -13.63 -0.10 -10.06
C ARG A 85 -15.00 0.42 -9.58
N ASP A 86 -15.14 0.62 -8.28
CA ASP A 86 -16.40 0.96 -7.62
C ASP A 86 -16.45 2.45 -7.22
N PRO A 87 -17.17 3.29 -7.97
CA PRO A 87 -17.27 4.72 -7.65
C PRO A 87 -18.06 4.98 -6.37
N ASN A 88 -19.03 4.14 -6.02
CA ASN A 88 -19.82 4.32 -4.80
C ASN A 88 -18.97 4.04 -3.57
N ARG A 89 -18.03 3.09 -3.68
CA ARG A 89 -17.07 2.83 -2.61
C ARG A 89 -16.08 3.97 -2.42
N LEU A 90 -15.57 4.57 -3.51
CA LEU A 90 -14.73 5.76 -3.39
C LEU A 90 -15.52 6.96 -2.85
N ALA A 91 -16.78 7.12 -3.28
CA ALA A 91 -17.69 8.14 -2.77
C ALA A 91 -17.95 8.01 -1.27
N ALA A 92 -17.96 6.80 -0.72
CA ALA A 92 -18.19 6.56 0.70
C ALA A 92 -17.10 7.14 1.63
N VAL A 93 -15.92 7.46 1.09
CA VAL A 93 -14.83 8.13 1.82
C VAL A 93 -14.62 9.60 1.41
N TYR A 94 -15.47 10.12 0.52
CA TYR A 94 -15.43 11.52 0.11
C TYR A 94 -16.18 12.43 1.10
N HIS A 95 -15.66 13.63 1.32
CA HIS A 95 -16.28 14.63 2.20
C HIS A 95 -17.39 15.40 1.46
N TRP A 96 -18.65 14.99 1.65
CA TRP A 96 -19.82 15.58 0.98
C TRP A 96 -20.44 16.79 1.70
N ALA A 97 -20.08 17.04 2.96
CA ALA A 97 -20.80 17.99 3.80
C ALA A 97 -20.76 19.43 3.23
N GLY A 98 -21.94 20.05 3.09
CA GLY A 98 -22.09 21.42 2.59
C GLY A 98 -22.16 21.56 1.07
N MET A 99 -22.20 20.45 0.32
CA MET A 99 -22.27 20.47 -1.15
C MET A 99 -23.71 20.58 -1.68
N SER A 100 -23.90 21.33 -2.77
CA SER A 100 -25.17 21.35 -3.51
C SER A 100 -25.37 20.07 -4.32
N GLY A 101 -26.61 19.78 -4.72
CA GLY A 101 -26.88 18.60 -5.55
C GLY A 101 -26.11 18.58 -6.87
N SER A 102 -26.04 19.72 -7.59
CA SER A 102 -25.29 19.82 -8.84
C SER A 102 -23.78 19.60 -8.66
N ALA A 103 -23.20 20.17 -7.61
CA ALA A 103 -21.80 19.93 -7.27
C ALA A 103 -21.56 18.46 -6.90
N ALA A 104 -22.50 17.83 -6.18
CA ALA A 104 -22.38 16.43 -5.79
C ALA A 104 -22.37 15.49 -7.01
N TYR A 105 -23.23 15.74 -8.00
CA TYR A 105 -23.23 14.97 -9.25
C TYR A 105 -21.92 15.15 -10.05
N ALA A 106 -21.40 16.37 -10.16
CA ALA A 106 -20.13 16.62 -10.84
C ALA A 106 -18.96 15.90 -10.15
N ILE A 107 -18.95 15.85 -8.82
CA ILE A 107 -17.95 15.08 -8.07
C ILE A 107 -18.13 13.57 -8.31
N MET A 108 -19.35 13.04 -8.27
CA MET A 108 -19.60 11.62 -8.54
C MET A 108 -19.09 11.19 -9.92
N GLU A 109 -19.35 11.99 -10.96
CA GLU A 109 -18.85 11.72 -12.31
C GLU A 109 -17.31 11.71 -12.36
N ARG A 110 -16.68 12.66 -11.65
CA ARG A 110 -15.22 12.69 -11.54
C ARG A 110 -14.68 11.47 -10.79
N LEU A 111 -15.32 11.03 -9.71
CA LEU A 111 -14.91 9.83 -8.96
C LEU A 111 -15.04 8.56 -9.83
N ASP A 112 -16.12 8.43 -10.61
CA ASP A 112 -16.31 7.34 -11.58
C ASP A 112 -15.21 7.32 -12.66
N ALA A 113 -14.88 8.47 -13.23
CA ALA A 113 -13.80 8.56 -14.21
C ALA A 113 -12.42 8.22 -13.62
N LEU A 114 -12.22 8.42 -12.31
CA LEU A 114 -10.96 8.09 -11.62
C LEU A 114 -10.82 6.59 -11.37
N VAL A 115 -11.82 5.95 -10.75
CA VAL A 115 -11.75 4.52 -10.37
C VAL A 115 -11.61 3.57 -11.57
N ARG A 116 -12.00 4.02 -12.76
CA ARG A 116 -11.83 3.25 -14.01
C ARG A 116 -10.39 3.19 -14.51
N ARG A 117 -9.49 4.03 -14.00
CA ARG A 117 -8.08 4.08 -14.40
C ARG A 117 -7.25 3.17 -13.50
N PRO A 118 -6.25 2.45 -14.03
CA PRO A 118 -5.33 1.65 -13.21
C PRO A 118 -4.65 2.51 -12.14
N LEU A 119 -4.66 2.01 -10.91
CA LEU A 119 -3.97 2.63 -9.78
C LEU A 119 -2.55 2.05 -9.68
N VAL A 120 -1.55 2.92 -9.69
CA VAL A 120 -0.13 2.56 -9.54
C VAL A 120 0.30 2.69 -8.09
N ALA A 121 -0.03 3.81 -7.45
CA ALA A 121 0.34 4.07 -6.06
C ALA A 121 -0.59 5.08 -5.39
N ILE A 122 -0.67 5.00 -4.06
CA ILE A 122 -1.22 6.05 -3.20
C ILE A 122 -0.08 6.60 -2.35
N VAL A 123 0.30 7.85 -2.60
CA VAL A 123 1.48 8.49 -2.00
C VAL A 123 1.03 9.56 -1.00
N PRO A 124 1.47 9.52 0.28
CA PRO A 124 1.20 10.59 1.23
C PRO A 124 1.93 11.86 0.82
N VAL A 125 1.23 12.99 0.86
CA VAL A 125 1.82 14.32 0.67
C VAL A 125 1.99 14.95 2.04
N LEU A 126 3.24 15.20 2.42
CA LEU A 126 3.61 15.88 3.66
C LEU A 126 3.44 17.39 3.50
N PRO A 127 3.16 18.13 4.59
CA PRO A 127 3.20 19.59 4.56
C PRO A 127 4.62 20.04 4.18
N ALA A 128 4.71 21.13 3.42
CA ALA A 128 5.99 21.75 3.15
C ALA A 128 6.65 22.12 4.48
N ALA A 129 7.94 21.80 4.62
CA ALA A 129 8.71 22.32 5.74
C ALA A 129 8.68 23.85 5.66
N PRO A 130 8.58 24.56 6.80
CA PRO A 130 8.74 26.00 6.81
C PRO A 130 10.10 26.32 6.16
N GLU A 131 10.10 27.22 5.18
CA GLU A 131 11.34 27.68 4.56
C GLU A 131 12.16 28.37 5.65
N PRO A 132 13.44 27.99 5.82
CA PRO A 132 14.29 28.66 6.80
C PRO A 132 14.34 30.15 6.48
N PRO A 133 14.42 31.03 7.50
CA PRO A 133 14.56 32.45 7.25
C PRO A 133 15.79 32.70 6.36
N PRO A 134 15.68 33.62 5.38
CA PRO A 134 16.80 33.91 4.49
C PRO A 134 18.02 34.34 5.31
N GLY A 135 19.12 33.60 5.16
CA GLY A 135 20.37 33.83 5.88
C GLY A 135 20.77 32.70 6.84
N GLU A 136 19.89 31.74 7.14
CA GLU A 136 20.21 30.59 8.01
C GLU A 136 20.76 29.41 7.18
N TRP A 137 22.04 29.48 6.81
CA TRP A 137 22.77 28.30 6.33
C TRP A 137 23.18 27.48 7.56
N ARG A 138 22.47 26.39 7.83
CA ARG A 138 22.91 25.43 8.85
C ARG A 138 24.09 24.65 8.28
N THR A 139 25.29 24.86 8.82
CA THR A 139 26.42 23.99 8.58
C THR A 139 26.02 22.57 8.98
N LEU A 140 25.81 21.69 7.99
CA LEU A 140 25.94 20.26 8.22
C LEU A 140 27.33 20.07 8.82
N GLY A 141 27.40 19.66 10.09
CA GLY A 141 28.64 19.51 10.84
C GLY A 141 29.66 18.70 10.06
N GLY A 142 30.54 19.42 9.37
CA GLY A 142 31.77 18.91 8.81
C GLY A 142 32.83 19.19 9.85
N ALA A 143 33.29 18.12 10.51
CA ALA A 143 34.55 18.11 11.21
C ALA A 143 35.67 18.42 10.21
N GLY A 144 35.93 19.71 9.98
CA GLY A 144 37.12 20.25 9.34
C GLY A 144 37.86 21.01 10.42
N GLY A 145 38.70 20.29 11.15
CA GLY A 145 39.50 20.85 12.22
C GLY A 145 40.65 21.65 11.66
N ASP A 146 40.55 22.97 11.78
CA ASP A 146 41.69 23.87 11.77
C ASP A 146 41.66 24.58 13.13
N ALA A 147 42.54 24.13 14.02
CA ALA A 147 42.67 24.61 15.38
C ALA A 147 43.19 26.05 15.40
N ASP A 148 42.38 26.98 15.88
CA ASP A 148 42.83 28.02 16.80
C ASP A 148 41.63 28.55 17.61
N THR A 149 41.27 27.82 18.66
CA THR A 149 40.36 28.32 19.70
C THR A 149 40.98 27.93 21.03
N ASP A 150 41.33 28.93 21.85
CA ASP A 150 41.47 28.74 23.29
C ASP A 150 40.18 28.12 23.80
N LEU A 151 40.23 26.81 24.05
CA LEU A 151 39.14 26.02 24.59
C LEU A 151 38.93 26.45 26.05
N ASP A 152 37.88 27.23 26.29
CA ASP A 152 37.26 27.32 27.60
C ASP A 152 36.66 25.93 27.91
N PRO A 153 37.13 25.20 28.94
CA PRO A 153 36.76 23.81 29.15
C PRO A 153 35.36 23.60 29.76
N ASP A 154 34.54 24.66 29.89
CA ASP A 154 33.22 24.57 30.51
C ASP A 154 32.04 24.86 29.56
N THR A 155 32.21 24.65 28.25
CA THR A 155 31.07 24.76 27.33
C THR A 155 30.22 23.49 27.39
N GLY A 156 29.09 23.64 28.07
CA GLY A 156 28.14 22.61 28.47
C GLY A 156 27.79 21.55 27.43
N LEU A 157 27.56 20.36 27.97
CA LEU A 157 26.95 19.20 27.33
C LEU A 157 25.78 19.65 26.44
N GLU A 158 25.93 19.52 25.13
CA GLU A 158 24.86 19.76 24.17
C GLU A 158 23.69 18.82 24.51
N GLU A 159 22.61 19.39 25.06
CA GLU A 159 21.44 18.60 25.42
C GLU A 159 20.87 17.94 24.15
N PRO A 160 20.62 16.61 24.14
CA PRO A 160 20.13 15.94 22.96
C PRO A 160 18.79 16.54 22.54
N HIS A 161 18.78 17.17 21.37
CA HIS A 161 17.57 17.73 20.79
C HIS A 161 16.52 16.62 20.65
N PRO A 162 15.31 16.76 21.22
CA PRO A 162 14.29 15.74 21.09
C PRO A 162 13.98 15.50 19.61
N PRO A 163 13.75 14.24 19.19
CA PRO A 163 13.54 13.94 17.78
C PRO A 163 12.32 14.71 17.27
N ALA A 164 12.51 15.45 16.17
CA ALA A 164 11.44 16.19 15.52
C ALA A 164 10.30 15.22 15.16
N ARG A 165 9.10 15.51 15.66
CA ARG A 165 7.93 14.66 15.43
C ARG A 165 7.60 14.67 13.94
N ALA A 166 7.53 13.48 13.32
CA ALA A 166 7.22 13.35 11.89
C ALA A 166 5.89 14.06 11.57
N ALA A 167 5.91 14.92 10.55
CA ALA A 167 4.73 15.67 10.14
C ALA A 167 3.65 14.73 9.60
N ALA A 168 2.39 14.95 9.98
CA ALA A 168 1.27 14.18 9.46
C ALA A 168 0.97 14.56 8.00
N PRO A 169 0.63 13.60 7.11
CA PRO A 169 0.23 13.91 5.74
C PRO A 169 -0.98 14.84 5.67
N VAL A 170 -0.98 15.75 4.70
CA VAL A 170 -2.07 16.72 4.44
C VAL A 170 -2.90 16.34 3.22
N ALA A 171 -2.39 15.46 2.36
CA ALA A 171 -3.08 14.98 1.17
C ALA A 171 -2.61 13.57 0.80
N LEU A 172 -3.36 12.93 -0.09
CA LEU A 172 -2.99 11.69 -0.77
C LEU A 172 -2.88 11.98 -2.27
N ARG A 173 -1.77 11.61 -2.88
CA ARG A 173 -1.57 11.66 -4.33
C ARG A 173 -1.73 10.26 -4.91
N LEU A 174 -2.68 10.10 -5.82
CA LEU A 174 -2.86 8.90 -6.60
C LEU A 174 -2.01 9.02 -7.85
N GLU A 175 -1.10 8.07 -8.01
CA GLU A 175 -0.38 7.83 -9.25
C GLU A 175 -1.17 6.80 -10.05
N GLN A 176 -1.52 7.13 -11.28
CA GLN A 176 -2.36 6.31 -12.16
C GLN A 176 -1.76 6.29 -13.57
N THR A 177 -2.25 5.37 -14.40
CA THR A 177 -2.06 5.44 -15.85
C THR A 177 -3.40 5.75 -16.51
N LEU A 178 -3.37 6.33 -17.72
CA LEU A 178 -4.56 6.38 -18.56
C LEU A 178 -4.95 4.97 -19.05
N GLY A 179 -6.00 4.88 -19.85
CA GLY A 179 -6.50 3.59 -20.38
C GLY A 179 -5.50 2.87 -21.28
N ASP A 180 -4.47 3.56 -21.77
CA ASP A 180 -3.35 2.98 -22.53
C ASP A 180 -2.34 2.23 -21.65
N GLY A 181 -2.46 2.34 -20.32
CA GLY A 181 -1.59 1.66 -19.37
C GLY A 181 -0.18 2.26 -19.24
N VAL A 182 0.15 3.32 -19.97
CA VAL A 182 1.52 3.88 -20.03
C VAL A 182 1.57 5.37 -19.81
N THR A 183 0.54 6.13 -20.18
CA THR A 183 0.55 7.58 -19.97
C THR A 183 0.26 7.88 -18.49
N PRO A 184 1.19 8.50 -17.74
CA PRO A 184 0.98 8.78 -16.32
C PRO A 184 -0.09 9.85 -16.13
N SER A 185 -0.90 9.67 -15.09
CA SER A 185 -1.95 10.60 -14.65
C SER A 185 -1.89 10.70 -13.14
N ARG A 186 -2.01 11.93 -12.61
CA ARG A 186 -1.95 12.19 -11.17
C ARG A 186 -3.23 12.86 -10.68
N THR A 187 -3.70 12.44 -9.51
CA THR A 187 -4.81 13.09 -8.80
C THR A 187 -4.43 13.30 -7.36
N VAL A 188 -4.71 14.48 -6.79
CA VAL A 188 -4.46 14.75 -5.37
C VAL A 188 -5.78 14.94 -4.66
N PHE A 189 -5.96 14.22 -3.56
CA PHE A 189 -7.03 14.44 -2.60
C PHE A 189 -6.47 15.09 -1.35
N ALA A 190 -7.00 16.25 -0.98
CA ALA A 190 -6.73 16.81 0.34
C ALA A 190 -7.39 15.94 1.42
N LEU A 191 -6.69 15.78 2.55
CA LEU A 191 -7.20 15.05 3.71
C LEU A 191 -7.99 16.01 4.62
N ARG A 192 -9.20 15.60 5.00
CA ARG A 192 -10.05 16.35 5.93
C ARG A 192 -10.38 15.49 7.13
N ARG A 193 -10.14 16.01 8.33
CA ARG A 193 -10.75 15.45 9.56
C ARG A 193 -12.13 16.06 9.77
N HIS A 194 -13.15 15.22 9.90
CA HIS A 194 -14.51 15.66 10.20
C HIS A 194 -15.26 14.55 10.97
N PHE A 195 -15.91 14.90 12.08
CA PHE A 195 -16.60 13.97 12.98
C PHE A 195 -15.74 12.77 13.42
N GLY A 196 -14.45 13.00 13.67
CA GLY A 196 -13.52 11.94 14.11
C GLY A 196 -13.04 10.99 13.01
N CYS A 197 -13.45 11.21 11.76
CA CYS A 197 -13.06 10.41 10.61
C CYS A 197 -12.14 11.20 9.68
N TRP A 198 -11.32 10.47 8.93
CA TRP A 198 -10.61 10.97 7.76
C TRP A 198 -11.48 10.84 6.52
N TRP A 199 -11.42 11.88 5.70
CA TRP A 199 -12.14 11.99 4.44
C TRP A 199 -11.21 12.53 3.37
N VAL A 200 -11.48 12.17 2.11
CA VAL A 200 -10.86 12.81 0.95
C VAL A 200 -11.75 13.90 0.38
N ARG A 201 -11.13 14.93 -0.19
CA ARG A 201 -11.80 15.95 -0.99
C ARG A 201 -10.87 16.43 -2.10
N PHE A 202 -11.45 16.97 -3.16
CA PHE A 202 -10.68 17.70 -4.16
C PHE A 202 -10.17 19.05 -3.64
#